data_AF-A0AA34SE27-F1
#
_entry.id   AF-A0AA34SE27-F1
#
_cell.length_a   1.000
_cell.length_b   1.000
_cell.length_c   1.000
_cell.angle_alpha   90.00
_cell.angle_beta   90.00
_cell.angle_gamma   90.00
#
_symmetry.space_group_name_H-M   'P 1'
#
loop_
_entity.id
_entity.type
_entity.pdbx_description
1 polymer ?
#
loop_
_entity_poly.entity_id
_entity_poly.type
_entity_poly.pdbx_seq_one_letter_code
_entity_poly.pdbx_strand_id
1 'polypeptide(L)'
;MGRNLRQIANALIFSIMATQSHSTELRDVQAALQDLGYAPGPVDGQYGRRTRDALEQFFERTNVVFEGTLNDDLAQFVLDFSEYANTPREILAGLVTQTTKPSDLDDEMLCSTLRVLPLNVTFREAEVRNLDCDLSVNLDLNLPRRYSGLDEIEAYASSNNITVPDFDLTNVAPVFPDLEETRTAFNSYNVGFGRVFHEAVRTRHVDFCRSWLPTVRHVMPNPSKNLDGTGSWKETTLRDAQVICQDGLTTLALAALSDGAQGAWALRDYQAMVDTWIRNDAPVNLMYDNEGVSTNFPYILMINQITSGVEVLRAGFDWGPEQDLAYAEWARRRVDDIHPYEIRNPVGSEFCRRPISGGSMSNECMNAAAITAQVTMRVGILTQSPELIRRAYLTFHRYMAAIRPDGSPAFDSLRGCYAADYVAWAAMFSDAFLFQWDRIAEIDWTLRVNEGGSIKEMMEYALSVVETPSLVNQYADNEDFNFLRECYDGSGNMVQKDIENPIEFFATYLGAHDPDRLRAGIGSYRNNWSFSRGGGPNYETAVLKALSD
;
A
#
# COMPACT_ATOMS: atom_id res chain seq x y z
N MET A 1 -22.45 -4.87 -16.17
CA MET A 1 -22.34 -6.27 -15.72
C MET A 1 -21.08 -6.99 -16.24
N GLY A 2 -20.77 -7.02 -17.54
CA GLY A 2 -19.62 -7.77 -18.07
C GLY A 2 -18.20 -7.26 -17.74
N ARG A 3 -18.02 -5.96 -17.42
CA ARG A 3 -16.72 -5.39 -17.01
C ARG A 3 -16.34 -5.74 -15.56
N ASN A 4 -17.31 -5.75 -14.64
CA ASN A 4 -17.07 -6.03 -13.21
C ASN A 4 -16.72 -7.50 -12.97
N LEU A 5 -17.36 -8.44 -13.68
CA LEU A 5 -17.03 -9.87 -13.61
C LEU A 5 -15.63 -10.20 -14.15
N ARG A 6 -15.14 -9.43 -15.14
CA ARG A 6 -13.75 -9.55 -15.63
C ARG A 6 -12.74 -8.98 -14.62
N GLN A 7 -13.04 -7.84 -13.99
CA GLN A 7 -12.17 -7.29 -12.93
C GLN A 7 -12.11 -8.20 -11.70
N ILE A 8 -13.25 -8.78 -11.29
CA ILE A 8 -13.34 -9.76 -10.20
C ILE A 8 -12.56 -11.04 -10.56
N ALA A 9 -12.79 -11.61 -11.75
CA ALA A 9 -12.02 -12.78 -12.21
C ALA A 9 -10.51 -12.51 -12.34
N ASN A 10 -10.12 -11.27 -12.70
CA ASN A 10 -8.74 -10.87 -12.86
C ASN A 10 -8.03 -10.60 -11.53
N ALA A 11 -8.70 -10.03 -10.53
CA ALA A 11 -8.18 -9.90 -9.16
C ALA A 11 -7.97 -11.28 -8.50
N LEU A 12 -8.79 -12.26 -8.90
CA LEU A 12 -8.83 -13.61 -8.33
C LEU A 12 -7.80 -14.58 -8.91
N ILE A 13 -7.40 -14.44 -10.17
CA ILE A 13 -6.32 -15.25 -10.76
C ILE A 13 -4.97 -14.98 -10.08
N PHE A 14 -4.75 -13.79 -9.50
CA PHE A 14 -3.51 -13.45 -8.78
C PHE A 14 -3.48 -13.86 -7.31
N SER A 15 -4.64 -14.16 -6.73
CA SER A 15 -4.78 -14.52 -5.32
C SER A 15 -4.56 -16.01 -5.04
N ILE A 16 -3.99 -16.78 -5.98
CA ILE A 16 -3.94 -18.26 -5.91
C ILE A 16 -2.51 -18.86 -5.95
N MET A 17 -1.43 -18.08 -6.03
CA MET A 17 -0.09 -18.71 -6.11
C MET A 17 0.63 -19.00 -4.76
N ALA A 18 0.94 -20.30 -4.56
CA ALA A 18 2.08 -21.02 -3.93
C ALA A 18 2.27 -20.92 -2.40
N THR A 19 2.92 -21.80 -1.59
CA THR A 19 2.48 -22.29 -0.25
C THR A 19 3.48 -22.66 0.89
N GLN A 20 2.98 -22.79 2.15
CA GLN A 20 3.23 -23.92 3.08
C GLN A 20 2.26 -23.88 4.31
N SER A 21 1.85 -24.98 4.95
CA SER A 21 1.81 -26.42 4.56
C SER A 21 0.70 -27.12 5.37
N HIS A 22 -0.33 -27.60 4.71
CA HIS A 22 -0.91 -28.90 5.09
C HIS A 22 -0.34 -29.93 4.13
N SER A 23 -0.23 -31.20 4.53
CA SER A 23 0.12 -32.24 3.57
C SER A 23 -1.01 -32.33 2.54
N THR A 24 -0.86 -31.65 1.40
CA THR A 24 -1.83 -31.71 0.31
C THR A 24 -1.76 -33.11 -0.28
N GLU A 25 -2.76 -33.95 -0.02
CA GLU A 25 -2.74 -35.29 -0.57
C GLU A 25 -2.94 -35.18 -2.08
N LEU A 26 -2.16 -35.94 -2.87
CA LEU A 26 -2.32 -35.97 -4.33
C LEU A 26 -3.74 -36.34 -4.75
N ARG A 27 -4.49 -37.02 -3.87
CA ARG A 27 -5.92 -37.31 -4.05
C ARG A 27 -6.75 -36.04 -4.13
N ASP A 28 -6.50 -35.05 -3.29
CA ASP A 28 -7.25 -33.80 -3.29
C ASP A 28 -7.00 -33.04 -4.60
N VAL A 29 -5.75 -33.01 -5.06
CA VAL A 29 -5.37 -32.42 -6.35
C VAL A 29 -6.06 -33.13 -7.52
N GLN A 30 -6.10 -34.47 -7.51
CA GLN A 30 -6.79 -35.26 -8.52
C GLN A 30 -8.31 -35.00 -8.49
N ALA A 31 -8.93 -34.87 -7.32
CA ALA A 31 -10.35 -34.52 -7.20
C ALA A 31 -10.61 -33.10 -7.75
N ALA A 32 -9.81 -32.12 -7.36
CA ALA A 32 -9.92 -30.74 -7.82
C ALA A 32 -9.73 -30.61 -9.34
N LEU A 33 -8.74 -31.28 -9.93
CA LEU A 33 -8.57 -31.33 -11.39
C LEU A 33 -9.79 -31.93 -12.08
N GLN A 34 -10.40 -32.95 -11.47
CA GLN A 34 -11.62 -33.57 -12.00
C GLN A 34 -12.81 -32.61 -11.94
N ASP A 35 -12.99 -31.89 -10.83
CA ASP A 35 -14.05 -30.88 -10.64
C ASP A 35 -13.89 -29.71 -11.62
N LEU A 36 -12.65 -29.32 -11.90
CA LEU A 36 -12.29 -28.32 -12.90
C LEU A 36 -12.44 -28.79 -14.36
N GLY A 37 -12.83 -30.05 -14.58
CA GLY A 37 -13.10 -30.60 -15.91
C GLY A 37 -11.88 -31.17 -16.63
N TYR A 38 -10.75 -31.36 -15.94
CA TYR A 38 -9.59 -32.09 -16.46
C TYR A 38 -9.72 -33.60 -16.18
N ALA A 39 -8.86 -34.41 -16.81
CA ALA A 39 -8.96 -35.88 -16.74
C ALA A 39 -7.73 -36.52 -16.05
N PRO A 40 -7.52 -36.29 -14.74
CA PRO A 40 -6.33 -36.73 -14.01
C PRO A 40 -6.21 -38.26 -13.85
N GLY A 41 -7.25 -39.01 -14.21
CA GLY A 41 -7.35 -40.45 -13.93
C GLY A 41 -8.12 -40.72 -12.62
N PRO A 42 -8.02 -41.92 -12.04
CA PRO A 42 -8.61 -42.22 -10.74
C PRO A 42 -8.04 -41.33 -9.63
N VAL A 43 -8.88 -40.94 -8.67
CA VAL A 43 -8.46 -40.25 -7.43
C VAL A 43 -7.87 -41.28 -6.46
N ASP A 44 -6.69 -41.79 -6.78
CA ASP A 44 -6.04 -42.88 -6.06
C ASP A 44 -4.81 -42.45 -5.26
N GLY A 45 -4.34 -41.21 -5.47
CA GLY A 45 -3.14 -40.65 -4.84
C GLY A 45 -1.84 -41.03 -5.53
N GLN A 46 -1.89 -41.54 -6.77
CA GLN A 46 -0.71 -41.90 -7.55
C GLN A 46 -0.41 -40.88 -8.65
N TYR A 47 0.85 -40.46 -8.74
CA TYR A 47 1.31 -39.52 -9.76
C TYR A 47 1.51 -40.21 -11.12
N GLY A 48 0.41 -40.47 -11.81
CA GLY A 48 0.38 -41.15 -13.11
C GLY A 48 0.43 -40.19 -14.30
N ARG A 49 0.64 -40.76 -15.51
CA ARG A 49 0.66 -40.00 -16.77
C ARG A 49 -0.57 -39.11 -16.94
N ARG A 50 -1.77 -39.61 -16.61
CA ARG A 50 -3.03 -38.86 -16.74
C ARG A 50 -3.09 -37.66 -15.78
N THR A 51 -2.57 -37.80 -14.57
CA THR A 51 -2.49 -36.72 -13.59
C THR A 51 -1.53 -35.63 -14.08
N ARG A 52 -0.36 -36.03 -14.60
CA ARG A 52 0.59 -35.10 -15.21
C ARG A 52 0.00 -34.38 -16.43
N ASP A 53 -0.62 -35.10 -17.36
CA ASP A 53 -1.24 -34.51 -18.56
C ASP A 53 -2.36 -33.52 -18.19
N ALA A 54 -3.11 -33.80 -17.12
CA ALA A 54 -4.14 -32.89 -16.59
C ALA A 54 -3.55 -31.62 -15.96
N LEU A 55 -2.45 -31.74 -15.21
CA LEU A 55 -1.72 -30.61 -14.65
C LEU A 55 -1.10 -29.73 -15.74
N GLU A 56 -0.46 -30.32 -16.75
CA GLU A 56 0.10 -29.57 -17.89
C GLU A 56 -0.97 -28.73 -18.60
N GLN A 57 -2.14 -29.32 -18.89
CA GLN A 57 -3.26 -28.60 -19.51
C GLN A 57 -3.85 -27.51 -18.62
N PHE A 58 -3.94 -27.77 -17.32
CA PHE A 58 -4.44 -26.82 -16.35
C PHE A 58 -3.53 -25.59 -16.25
N PHE A 59 -2.23 -25.81 -16.06
CA PHE A 59 -1.26 -24.72 -15.92
C PHE A 59 -1.01 -23.95 -17.23
N GLU A 60 -1.10 -24.60 -18.38
CA GLU A 60 -1.10 -23.92 -19.68
C GLU A 60 -2.27 -22.92 -19.79
N ARG A 61 -3.45 -23.27 -19.28
CA ARG A 61 -4.65 -22.40 -19.32
C ARG A 61 -4.63 -21.27 -18.30
N THR A 62 -3.86 -21.40 -17.22
CA THR A 62 -3.73 -20.36 -16.18
C THR A 62 -2.49 -19.48 -16.38
N ASN A 63 -1.72 -19.67 -17.46
CA ASN A 63 -0.45 -18.98 -17.73
C ASN A 63 0.61 -19.15 -16.63
N VAL A 64 0.55 -20.25 -15.88
CA VAL A 64 1.56 -20.62 -14.88
C VAL A 64 2.56 -21.59 -15.49
N VAL A 65 3.86 -21.37 -15.28
CA VAL A 65 4.91 -22.25 -15.80
C VAL A 65 4.93 -23.55 -15.00
N PHE A 66 4.65 -24.67 -15.65
CA PHE A 66 4.71 -26.00 -15.04
C PHE A 66 5.81 -26.85 -15.68
N GLU A 67 6.84 -27.21 -14.89
CA GLU A 67 8.00 -27.95 -15.37
C GLU A 67 7.85 -29.48 -15.26
N GLY A 68 6.60 -29.96 -15.12
CA GLY A 68 6.28 -31.39 -15.07
C GLY A 68 6.46 -32.05 -13.70
N THR A 69 6.79 -31.28 -12.67
CA THR A 69 6.87 -31.73 -11.27
C THR A 69 5.87 -30.95 -10.43
N LEU A 70 5.01 -31.66 -9.71
CA LEU A 70 4.05 -31.07 -8.77
C LEU A 70 4.70 -30.96 -7.39
N ASN A 71 4.93 -29.74 -6.94
CA ASN A 71 5.26 -29.42 -5.54
C ASN A 71 3.99 -28.98 -4.79
N ASP A 72 4.11 -28.80 -3.48
CA ASP A 72 2.98 -28.42 -2.61
C ASP A 72 2.33 -27.09 -3.06
N ASP A 73 3.17 -26.15 -3.53
CA ASP A 73 2.77 -24.87 -4.10
C ASP A 73 1.77 -25.02 -5.25
N LEU A 74 2.15 -25.82 -6.24
CA LEU A 74 1.36 -26.09 -7.43
C LEU A 74 0.14 -26.96 -7.08
N ALA A 75 0.24 -27.84 -6.08
CA ALA A 75 -0.87 -28.64 -5.61
C ALA A 75 -1.97 -27.76 -4.99
N GLN A 76 -1.60 -26.83 -4.12
CA GLN A 76 -2.56 -25.91 -3.50
C GLN A 76 -3.17 -24.94 -4.52
N PHE A 77 -2.39 -24.45 -5.49
CA PHE A 77 -2.93 -23.61 -6.57
C PHE A 77 -4.11 -24.29 -7.27
N VAL A 78 -4.01 -25.60 -7.52
CA VAL A 78 -5.11 -26.38 -8.11
C VAL A 78 -6.33 -26.42 -7.19
N LEU A 79 -6.13 -26.61 -5.88
CA LEU A 79 -7.22 -26.68 -4.89
C LEU A 79 -7.94 -25.34 -4.73
N ASP A 80 -7.18 -24.26 -4.55
CA ASP A 80 -7.71 -22.90 -4.41
C ASP A 80 -8.43 -22.45 -5.68
N PHE A 81 -7.88 -22.79 -6.86
CA PHE A 81 -8.55 -22.51 -8.14
C PHE A 81 -9.83 -23.31 -8.30
N SER A 82 -9.86 -24.56 -7.83
CA SER A 82 -11.08 -25.38 -7.78
C SER A 82 -12.12 -24.75 -6.86
N GLU A 83 -11.75 -24.35 -5.65
CA GLU A 83 -12.64 -23.68 -4.70
C GLU A 83 -13.20 -22.36 -5.28
N TYR A 84 -12.37 -21.57 -5.94
CA TYR A 84 -12.80 -20.37 -6.67
C TYR A 84 -13.77 -20.69 -7.82
N ALA A 85 -13.42 -21.66 -8.67
CA ALA A 85 -14.24 -22.05 -9.81
C ALA A 85 -15.60 -22.63 -9.36
N ASN A 86 -15.62 -23.27 -8.20
CA ASN A 86 -16.81 -23.86 -7.59
C ASN A 86 -17.63 -22.87 -6.75
N THR A 87 -17.07 -21.72 -6.36
CA THR A 87 -17.85 -20.64 -5.73
C THR A 87 -18.79 -20.03 -6.76
N PRO A 88 -20.13 -20.08 -6.57
CA PRO A 88 -21.05 -19.60 -7.59
C PRO A 88 -20.86 -18.10 -7.83
N ARG A 89 -20.46 -17.73 -9.05
CA ARG A 89 -20.30 -16.32 -9.47
C ARG A 89 -21.56 -15.49 -9.21
N GLU A 90 -22.73 -16.12 -9.25
CA GLU A 90 -24.02 -15.52 -8.92
C GLU A 90 -24.13 -15.15 -7.43
N ILE A 91 -23.56 -15.96 -6.52
CA ILE A 91 -23.51 -15.66 -5.10
C ILE A 91 -22.58 -14.46 -4.85
N LEU A 92 -21.37 -14.47 -5.41
CA LEU A 92 -20.43 -13.34 -5.29
C LEU A 92 -21.04 -12.06 -5.87
N ALA A 93 -21.66 -12.14 -7.05
CA ALA A 93 -22.37 -11.02 -7.64
C ALA A 93 -23.51 -10.54 -6.74
N GLY A 94 -24.28 -11.47 -6.17
CA GLY A 94 -25.40 -11.15 -5.30
C GLY A 94 -24.99 -10.53 -3.96
N LEU A 95 -23.88 -10.97 -3.38
CA LEU A 95 -23.26 -10.35 -2.20
C LEU A 95 -22.79 -8.92 -2.54
N VAL A 96 -22.15 -8.75 -3.70
CA VAL A 96 -21.66 -7.45 -4.17
C VAL A 96 -22.79 -6.46 -4.45
N THR A 97 -23.89 -6.92 -5.06
CA THR A 97 -25.07 -6.10 -5.35
C THR A 97 -26.08 -6.03 -4.22
N GLN A 98 -25.76 -6.62 -3.05
CA GLN A 98 -26.64 -6.72 -1.88
C GLN A 98 -28.00 -7.40 -2.16
N THR A 99 -28.09 -8.22 -3.21
CA THR A 99 -29.28 -9.02 -3.52
C THR A 99 -29.27 -10.39 -2.82
N THR A 100 -28.09 -10.82 -2.36
CA THR A 100 -27.88 -12.00 -1.50
C THR A 100 -27.38 -11.50 -0.15
N LYS A 101 -27.98 -11.96 0.96
CA LYS A 101 -27.46 -11.64 2.29
C LYS A 101 -26.46 -12.72 2.72
N PRO A 102 -25.37 -12.36 3.42
CA PRO A 102 -24.47 -13.35 4.01
C PRO A 102 -25.19 -14.38 4.90
N SER A 103 -26.23 -13.95 5.62
CA SER A 103 -27.07 -14.80 6.46
C SER A 103 -27.80 -15.93 5.71
N ASP A 104 -27.94 -15.79 4.39
CA ASP A 104 -28.63 -16.77 3.54
C ASP A 104 -27.68 -17.89 3.07
N LEU A 105 -26.36 -17.72 3.26
CA LEU A 105 -25.34 -18.72 2.93
C LEU A 105 -25.20 -19.73 4.08
N ASP A 106 -24.96 -20.99 3.74
CA ASP A 106 -24.46 -21.96 4.72
C ASP A 106 -23.00 -21.67 5.09
N ASP A 107 -22.49 -22.34 6.13
CA ASP A 107 -21.17 -22.04 6.70
C ASP A 107 -20.03 -22.32 5.72
N GLU A 108 -20.15 -23.36 4.89
CA GLU A 108 -19.17 -23.72 3.87
C GLU A 108 -19.10 -22.66 2.78
N MET A 109 -20.26 -22.25 2.24
CA MET A 109 -20.36 -21.22 1.23
C MET A 109 -19.94 -19.85 1.76
N LEU A 110 -20.25 -19.54 3.03
CA LEU A 110 -19.81 -18.30 3.65
C LEU A 110 -18.29 -18.26 3.77
N CYS A 111 -17.66 -19.33 4.25
CA CYS A 111 -16.20 -19.41 4.34
C CYS A 111 -15.51 -19.42 2.97
N SER A 112 -16.05 -20.12 1.96
CA SER A 112 -15.48 -20.11 0.61
C SER A 112 -15.53 -18.71 -0.02
N THR A 113 -16.63 -17.98 0.16
CA THR A 113 -16.71 -16.58 -0.31
C THR A 113 -15.69 -15.67 0.37
N LEU A 114 -15.37 -15.92 1.64
CA LEU A 114 -14.40 -15.14 2.41
C LEU A 114 -12.95 -15.35 1.96
N ARG A 115 -12.59 -16.59 1.60
CA ARG A 115 -11.26 -16.91 1.03
C ARG A 115 -11.06 -16.28 -0.35
N VAL A 116 -12.14 -16.19 -1.12
CA VAL A 116 -12.15 -15.67 -2.48
C VAL A 116 -12.18 -14.14 -2.51
N LEU A 117 -13.15 -13.54 -1.81
CA LEU A 117 -13.33 -12.09 -1.78
C LEU A 117 -13.70 -11.69 -0.35
N PRO A 118 -12.73 -11.31 0.49
CA PRO A 118 -13.00 -10.98 1.87
C PRO A 118 -13.80 -9.68 1.94
N LEU A 119 -15.12 -9.81 2.05
CA LEU A 119 -16.04 -8.71 2.24
C LEU A 119 -16.31 -8.54 3.73
N ASN A 120 -16.31 -7.29 4.21
CA ASN A 120 -16.66 -6.98 5.60
C ASN A 120 -18.02 -7.60 6.01
N VAL A 121 -18.99 -7.63 5.09
CA VAL A 121 -20.32 -8.19 5.37
C VAL A 121 -20.32 -9.71 5.54
N THR A 122 -19.52 -10.45 4.78
CA THR A 122 -19.40 -11.92 4.94
C THR A 122 -18.56 -12.26 6.17
N PHE A 123 -17.53 -11.46 6.46
CA PHE A 123 -16.67 -11.69 7.61
C PHE A 123 -17.44 -11.58 8.92
N ARG A 124 -18.28 -10.54 9.04
CA ARG A 124 -19.13 -10.36 10.22
C ARG A 124 -20.11 -11.49 10.45
N GLU A 125 -20.67 -12.04 9.38
CA GLU A 125 -21.56 -13.18 9.50
C GLU A 125 -20.79 -14.40 10.01
N ALA A 126 -19.56 -14.62 9.55
CA ALA A 126 -18.69 -15.67 10.06
C ALA A 126 -18.34 -15.46 11.54
N GLU A 127 -18.04 -14.22 11.97
CA GLU A 127 -17.82 -13.89 13.39
C GLU A 127 -19.07 -14.15 14.24
N VAL A 128 -20.26 -13.74 13.78
CA VAL A 128 -21.53 -13.99 14.48
C VAL A 128 -21.79 -15.48 14.67
N ARG A 129 -21.38 -16.29 13.69
CA ARG A 129 -21.49 -17.75 13.72
C ARG A 129 -20.31 -18.43 14.42
N ASN A 130 -19.30 -17.68 14.85
CA ASN A 130 -18.06 -18.19 15.44
C ASN A 130 -17.37 -19.23 14.53
N LEU A 131 -17.30 -18.93 13.23
CA LEU A 131 -16.63 -19.75 12.23
C LEU A 131 -15.16 -19.36 12.13
N ASP A 132 -14.29 -20.37 12.09
CA ASP A 132 -12.88 -20.22 11.72
C ASP A 132 -12.76 -20.55 10.22
N CYS A 133 -12.96 -19.55 9.38
CA CYS A 133 -13.00 -19.75 7.93
C CYS A 133 -11.61 -19.94 7.30
N ASP A 134 -10.52 -19.88 8.07
CA ASP A 134 -9.15 -19.81 7.55
C ASP A 134 -9.02 -18.76 6.43
N LEU A 135 -8.89 -17.50 6.82
CA LEU A 135 -8.70 -16.38 5.89
C LEU A 135 -7.26 -16.25 5.40
N SER A 136 -6.36 -17.13 5.86
CA SER A 136 -5.02 -17.13 5.34
C SER A 136 -5.12 -17.62 3.90
N VAL A 137 -5.07 -16.68 2.96
CA VAL A 137 -4.75 -17.00 1.58
C VAL A 137 -3.30 -17.47 1.66
N ASN A 138 -3.10 -18.78 1.87
CA ASN A 138 -1.83 -19.45 2.12
C ASN A 138 -1.05 -19.52 0.82
N LEU A 139 -0.68 -18.33 0.39
CA LEU A 139 0.13 -18.11 -0.76
C LEU A 139 1.61 -17.94 -0.36
N ASP A 140 2.31 -18.87 0.31
CA ASP A 140 3.79 -18.88 0.22
C ASP A 140 4.31 -19.05 -1.24
N LEU A 141 3.97 -18.10 -2.10
CA LEU A 141 4.50 -17.94 -3.42
C LEU A 141 5.99 -18.13 -3.28
N ASN A 142 6.57 -19.07 -4.03
CA ASN A 142 7.99 -19.04 -4.33
C ASN A 142 8.22 -17.70 -5.03
N LEU A 143 8.34 -16.64 -4.22
CA LEU A 143 8.44 -15.29 -4.69
C LEU A 143 9.78 -15.25 -5.41
N PRO A 144 9.82 -14.63 -6.61
CA PRO A 144 11.07 -14.44 -7.32
C PRO A 144 12.11 -13.85 -6.38
N ARG A 145 13.39 -14.19 -6.60
CA ARG A 145 14.53 -13.74 -5.78
C ARG A 145 14.31 -12.32 -5.26
N ARG A 146 14.37 -12.15 -3.93
CA ARG A 146 14.51 -10.84 -3.29
C ARG A 146 15.62 -10.09 -4.00
N TYR A 147 15.28 -8.92 -4.53
CA TYR A 147 16.17 -8.17 -5.40
C TYR A 147 16.31 -6.79 -4.79
N SER A 148 17.51 -6.45 -4.32
CA SER A 148 17.72 -5.19 -3.61
C SER A 148 17.50 -3.96 -4.51
N GLY A 149 17.51 -4.13 -5.84
CA GLY A 149 17.37 -3.04 -6.82
C GLY A 149 18.55 -2.06 -6.81
N LEU A 150 19.57 -2.33 -5.99
CA LEU A 150 20.70 -1.44 -5.80
C LEU A 150 21.56 -1.36 -7.06
N ASP A 151 21.83 -2.48 -7.71
CA ASP A 151 22.70 -2.52 -8.88
C ASP A 151 22.15 -1.64 -10.03
N GLU A 152 20.84 -1.68 -10.28
CA GLU A 152 20.20 -0.88 -11.33
C GLU A 152 20.15 0.60 -10.97
N ILE A 153 19.86 0.94 -9.72
CA ILE A 153 19.80 2.35 -9.32
C ILE A 153 21.21 2.97 -9.23
N GLU A 154 22.23 2.19 -8.88
CA GLU A 154 23.64 2.62 -8.94
C GLU A 154 24.14 2.73 -10.39
N ALA A 155 23.64 1.89 -11.30
CA ALA A 155 23.88 2.06 -12.73
C ALA A 155 23.24 3.37 -13.25
N TYR A 156 22.05 3.73 -12.77
CA TYR A 156 21.44 5.04 -13.03
C TYR A 156 22.32 6.18 -12.50
N ALA A 157 22.80 6.10 -11.26
CA ALA A 157 23.69 7.10 -10.67
C ALA A 157 24.96 7.29 -11.51
N SER A 158 25.62 6.18 -11.85
CA SER A 158 26.85 6.15 -12.64
C SER A 158 26.64 6.73 -14.05
N SER A 159 25.56 6.34 -14.73
CA SER A 159 25.27 6.76 -16.10
C SER A 159 24.92 8.25 -16.21
N ASN A 160 24.42 8.85 -15.13
CA ASN A 160 24.00 10.25 -15.08
C ASN A 160 24.97 11.12 -14.26
N ASN A 161 26.12 10.57 -13.83
CA ASN A 161 27.13 11.26 -13.01
C ASN A 161 26.53 11.88 -11.73
N ILE A 162 25.62 11.15 -11.08
CA ILE A 162 24.95 11.57 -9.85
C ILE A 162 25.83 11.16 -8.68
N THR A 163 26.10 12.10 -7.78
CA THR A 163 26.76 11.83 -6.50
C THR A 163 25.72 11.92 -5.40
N VAL A 164 25.53 10.83 -4.65
CA VAL A 164 24.73 10.86 -3.42
C VAL A 164 25.49 11.71 -2.40
N PRO A 165 24.88 12.74 -1.80
CA PRO A 165 25.53 13.54 -0.76
C PRO A 165 25.94 12.70 0.43
N ASP A 166 26.94 13.16 1.18
CA ASP A 166 27.34 12.52 2.43
C ASP A 166 26.21 12.55 3.46
N PHE A 167 26.09 11.47 4.24
CA PHE A 167 25.08 11.31 5.29
C PHE A 167 25.69 10.61 6.53
N ASP A 168 25.13 10.88 7.71
CA ASP A 168 25.56 10.29 8.98
C ASP A 168 24.46 9.46 9.63
N LEU A 169 24.76 8.19 9.89
CA LEU A 169 23.87 7.26 10.59
C LEU A 169 24.24 7.09 12.07
N THR A 170 25.41 7.57 12.50
CA THR A 170 26.03 7.17 13.77
C THR A 170 25.35 7.71 15.03
N ASN A 171 24.42 8.67 14.93
CA ASN A 171 23.70 9.25 16.08
C ASN A 171 22.28 9.72 15.72
N VAL A 172 21.52 8.95 14.94
CA VAL A 172 20.15 9.32 14.58
C VAL A 172 19.21 9.10 15.78
N ALA A 173 18.76 10.19 16.40
CA ALA A 173 17.81 10.11 17.51
C ALA A 173 16.47 9.51 17.06
N PRO A 174 15.79 8.71 17.90
CA PRO A 174 14.41 8.28 17.62
C PRO A 174 13.48 9.49 17.49
N VAL A 175 12.53 9.44 16.56
CA VAL A 175 11.50 10.48 16.43
C VAL A 175 10.58 10.49 17.66
N PHE A 176 10.27 9.30 18.18
CA PHE A 176 9.35 9.08 19.30
C PHE A 176 10.04 8.25 20.40
N PRO A 177 10.92 8.86 21.23
CA PRO A 177 11.73 8.11 22.20
C PRO A 177 10.94 7.64 23.43
N ASP A 178 9.84 8.32 23.78
CA ASP A 178 8.99 8.02 24.93
C ASP A 178 7.51 8.04 24.55
N LEU A 179 6.75 7.07 25.07
CA LEU A 179 5.35 6.92 24.72
C LEU A 179 4.48 8.04 25.33
N GLU A 180 4.78 8.50 26.54
CA GLU A 180 3.99 9.54 27.22
C GLU A 180 4.26 10.93 26.62
N GLU A 181 5.51 11.22 26.27
CA GLU A 181 5.88 12.41 25.49
C GLU A 181 5.18 12.40 24.13
N THR A 182 5.18 11.26 23.45
CA THR A 182 4.46 11.09 22.17
C THR A 182 2.96 11.36 22.35
N ARG A 183 2.31 10.76 23.35
CA ARG A 183 0.89 11.05 23.67
C ARG A 183 0.65 12.52 23.93
N THR A 184 1.52 13.15 24.71
CA THR A 184 1.44 14.57 25.06
C THR A 184 1.49 15.44 23.80
N ALA A 185 2.42 15.14 22.90
CA ALA A 185 2.52 15.84 21.62
C ALA A 185 1.25 15.70 20.80
N PHE A 186 0.77 14.48 20.55
CA PHE A 186 -0.45 14.23 19.79
C PHE A 186 -1.69 14.89 20.42
N ASN A 187 -1.82 14.87 21.76
CA ASN A 187 -2.89 15.56 22.47
C ASN A 187 -2.77 17.10 22.44
N SER A 188 -1.57 17.65 22.27
CA SER A 188 -1.36 19.11 22.14
C SER A 188 -1.93 19.65 20.83
N TYR A 189 -1.87 18.86 19.75
CA TYR A 189 -2.47 19.19 18.46
C TYR A 189 -4.00 19.14 18.50
N ASN A 190 -4.54 18.16 19.21
CA ASN A 190 -5.97 17.99 19.38
C ASN A 190 -6.25 17.37 20.75
N VAL A 191 -6.86 18.15 21.65
CA VAL A 191 -7.21 17.68 23.00
C VAL A 191 -8.17 16.49 23.02
N GLY A 192 -8.84 16.22 21.89
CA GLY A 192 -9.68 15.04 21.68
C GLY A 192 -8.98 13.90 20.96
N PHE A 193 -7.69 14.00 20.63
CA PHE A 193 -6.96 13.08 19.75
C PHE A 193 -7.15 11.61 20.17
N GLY A 194 -6.70 11.23 21.37
CA GLY A 194 -6.82 9.84 21.84
C GLY A 194 -8.28 9.35 21.83
N ARG A 195 -9.21 10.19 22.31
CA ARG A 195 -10.64 9.85 22.31
C ARG A 195 -11.18 9.60 20.90
N VAL A 196 -10.83 10.45 19.93
CA VAL A 196 -11.31 10.37 18.54
C VAL A 196 -10.89 9.05 17.89
N PHE A 197 -9.62 8.65 18.02
CA PHE A 197 -9.15 7.37 17.48
C PHE A 197 -9.70 6.18 18.25
N HIS A 198 -9.79 6.27 19.58
CA HIS A 198 -10.40 5.21 20.36
C HIS A 198 -11.90 5.03 20.07
N GLU A 199 -12.64 6.10 19.76
CA GLU A 199 -14.03 5.99 19.29
C GLU A 199 -14.08 5.41 17.87
N ALA A 200 -13.12 5.75 17.00
CA ALA A 200 -13.01 5.22 15.65
C ALA A 200 -12.75 3.70 15.64
N VAL A 201 -11.92 3.18 16.55
CA VAL A 201 -11.67 1.73 16.62
C VAL A 201 -12.87 0.92 17.09
N ARG A 202 -13.85 1.55 17.75
CA ARG A 202 -15.14 0.90 18.11
C ARG A 202 -16.13 0.84 16.95
N THR A 203 -15.77 1.39 15.80
CA THR A 203 -16.58 1.20 14.60
C THR A 203 -16.42 -0.23 14.13
N ARG A 204 -17.54 -0.81 13.68
CA ARG A 204 -17.56 -2.19 13.19
C ARG A 204 -16.60 -2.43 12.00
N HIS A 205 -16.13 -1.38 11.33
CA HIS A 205 -15.15 -1.46 10.24
C HIS A 205 -13.75 -1.70 10.77
N VAL A 206 -13.36 -1.01 11.84
CA VAL A 206 -12.03 -1.15 12.42
C VAL A 206 -11.93 -2.43 13.26
N ASP A 207 -13.01 -2.84 13.95
CA ASP A 207 -13.08 -4.16 14.61
C ASP A 207 -12.81 -5.29 13.61
N PHE A 208 -13.40 -5.23 12.41
CA PHE A 208 -13.13 -6.18 11.34
C PHE A 208 -11.63 -6.20 10.99
N CYS A 209 -11.04 -5.02 10.78
CA CYS A 209 -9.65 -4.91 10.38
C CYS A 209 -8.68 -5.41 11.44
N ARG A 210 -9.00 -5.19 12.70
CA ARG A 210 -8.26 -5.74 13.83
C ARG A 210 -8.18 -7.26 13.80
N SER A 211 -9.26 -7.94 13.45
CA SER A 211 -9.29 -9.40 13.30
C SER A 211 -8.66 -9.88 12.00
N TRP A 212 -8.84 -9.14 10.91
CA TRP A 212 -8.43 -9.54 9.57
C TRP A 212 -6.95 -9.29 9.27
N LEU A 213 -6.41 -8.13 9.65
CA LEU A 213 -5.02 -7.73 9.33
C LEU A 213 -3.96 -8.75 9.76
N PRO A 214 -3.99 -9.34 10.98
CA PRO A 214 -3.02 -10.36 11.38
C PRO A 214 -3.04 -11.62 10.48
N THR A 215 -4.13 -11.86 9.74
CA THR A 215 -4.27 -12.99 8.82
C THR A 215 -3.70 -12.70 7.43
N VAL A 216 -3.43 -11.43 7.12
CA VAL A 216 -2.92 -11.01 5.80
C VAL A 216 -1.50 -11.54 5.60
N ARG A 217 -1.37 -12.47 4.66
CA ARG A 217 -0.09 -13.01 4.20
C ARG A 217 0.47 -12.26 3.00
N HIS A 218 -0.41 -11.67 2.20
CA HIS A 218 -0.09 -11.05 0.92
C HIS A 218 -0.83 -9.75 0.73
N VAL A 219 -0.15 -8.79 0.12
CA VAL A 219 -0.84 -7.63 -0.44
C VAL A 219 -0.97 -7.81 -1.94
N MET A 220 -2.19 -7.84 -2.43
CA MET A 220 -2.48 -7.91 -3.87
C MET A 220 -2.32 -6.54 -4.55
N PRO A 221 -1.83 -6.51 -5.80
CA PRO A 221 -1.86 -5.29 -6.60
C PRO A 221 -3.30 -4.98 -7.02
N ASN A 222 -3.63 -3.69 -7.11
CA ASN A 222 -4.94 -3.20 -7.59
C ASN A 222 -6.17 -3.82 -6.88
N PRO A 223 -6.25 -3.79 -5.53
CA PRO A 223 -7.41 -4.28 -4.81
C PRO A 223 -8.66 -3.50 -5.22
N SER A 224 -9.80 -4.17 -5.14
CA SER A 224 -11.05 -3.71 -5.71
C SER A 224 -11.68 -2.62 -4.85
N LYS A 225 -11.54 -1.37 -5.33
CA LYS A 225 -12.09 -0.18 -4.68
C LYS A 225 -13.57 0.07 -4.98
N ASN A 226 -14.13 -0.53 -6.05
CA ASN A 226 -15.49 -0.28 -6.59
C ASN A 226 -16.22 -1.57 -7.03
N LEU A 227 -16.34 -2.56 -6.15
CA LEU A 227 -16.92 -3.86 -6.54
C LEU A 227 -18.36 -3.73 -7.04
N ASP A 228 -19.13 -2.81 -6.46
CA ASP A 228 -20.52 -2.51 -6.80
C ASP A 228 -20.69 -1.57 -8.02
N GLY A 229 -19.58 -1.09 -8.60
CA GLY A 229 -19.60 -0.14 -9.72
C GLY A 229 -19.98 1.30 -9.34
N THR A 230 -20.04 1.62 -8.05
CA THR A 230 -20.12 3.01 -7.60
C THR A 230 -18.77 3.72 -7.82
N GLY A 231 -18.80 5.04 -8.05
CA GLY A 231 -17.58 5.80 -8.39
C GLY A 231 -16.49 5.67 -7.34
N SER A 232 -15.23 5.69 -7.79
CA SER A 232 -14.03 5.54 -6.96
C SER A 232 -14.08 6.47 -5.76
N TRP A 233 -13.92 5.91 -4.55
CA TRP A 233 -13.75 6.63 -3.28
C TRP A 233 -14.99 7.18 -2.59
N LYS A 234 -16.22 6.83 -3.01
CA LYS A 234 -17.41 7.16 -2.20
C LYS A 234 -17.47 6.30 -0.95
N GLU A 235 -17.86 6.89 0.18
CA GLU A 235 -17.97 6.18 1.47
C GLU A 235 -18.92 4.98 1.41
N THR A 236 -19.94 5.05 0.54
CA THR A 236 -20.94 4.01 0.33
C THR A 236 -20.50 2.89 -0.60
N THR A 237 -19.29 2.96 -1.17
CA THR A 237 -18.79 1.98 -2.13
C THR A 237 -18.41 0.68 -1.45
N LEU A 238 -18.84 -0.45 -2.04
CA LEU A 238 -18.36 -1.76 -1.63
C LEU A 238 -16.88 -1.93 -2.00
N ARG A 239 -16.08 -2.12 -0.96
CA ARG A 239 -14.64 -2.32 -0.98
C ARG A 239 -14.30 -3.72 -0.47
N ASP A 240 -13.22 -4.30 -0.98
CA ASP A 240 -12.64 -5.48 -0.34
C ASP A 240 -11.96 -5.13 0.99
N ALA A 241 -11.64 -6.17 1.76
CA ALA A 241 -10.98 -6.04 3.06
C ALA A 241 -9.64 -5.32 3.01
N GLN A 242 -8.84 -5.52 1.95
CA GLN A 242 -7.53 -4.89 1.82
C GLN A 242 -7.69 -3.37 1.78
N VAL A 243 -8.58 -2.83 0.95
CA VAL A 243 -8.83 -1.38 0.87
C VAL A 243 -9.37 -0.86 2.20
N ILE A 244 -10.38 -1.55 2.74
CA ILE A 244 -11.04 -1.19 4.01
C ILE A 244 -10.03 -1.10 5.14
N CYS A 245 -9.16 -2.10 5.26
CA CYS A 245 -8.28 -2.24 6.41
C CYS A 245 -6.96 -1.51 6.27
N GLN A 246 -6.52 -1.24 5.04
CA GLN A 246 -5.45 -0.28 4.81
C GLN A 246 -5.83 1.12 5.31
N ASP A 247 -7.08 1.56 5.12
CA ASP A 247 -7.57 2.84 5.69
C ASP A 247 -7.63 2.79 7.24
N GLY A 248 -7.77 1.58 7.82
CA GLY A 248 -7.86 1.35 9.26
C GLY A 248 -6.52 1.22 9.99
N LEU A 249 -5.43 0.87 9.29
CA LEU A 249 -4.11 0.58 9.90
C LEU A 249 -3.58 1.73 10.74
N THR A 250 -3.56 2.93 10.17
CA THR A 250 -3.13 4.13 10.86
C THR A 250 -4.01 4.45 12.08
N THR A 251 -5.33 4.23 11.94
CA THR A 251 -6.30 4.43 13.02
C THR A 251 -6.02 3.49 14.20
N LEU A 252 -5.70 2.22 13.92
CA LEU A 252 -5.34 1.23 14.94
C LEU A 252 -4.07 1.65 15.70
N ALA A 253 -3.05 2.11 14.99
CA ALA A 253 -1.83 2.61 15.62
C ALA A 253 -2.11 3.82 16.52
N LEU A 254 -2.81 4.83 15.99
CA LEU A 254 -3.08 6.06 16.74
C LEU A 254 -4.00 5.88 17.95
N ALA A 255 -4.89 4.88 17.93
CA ALA A 255 -5.71 4.56 19.08
C ALA A 255 -4.88 4.11 20.31
N ALA A 256 -3.68 3.58 20.11
CA ALA A 256 -2.76 3.21 21.19
C ALA A 256 -2.23 4.41 21.97
N LEU A 257 -2.33 5.62 21.42
CA LEU A 257 -1.99 6.87 22.10
C LEU A 257 -3.11 7.40 23.02
N SER A 258 -4.20 6.65 23.20
CA SER A 258 -5.29 7.03 24.12
C SER A 258 -4.88 6.85 25.59
N ASP A 259 -5.50 7.63 26.47
CA ASP A 259 -5.23 7.52 27.90
C ASP A 259 -5.81 6.24 28.53
N GLY A 260 -5.21 5.82 29.65
CA GLY A 260 -5.73 4.77 30.51
C GLY A 260 -5.75 3.37 29.91
N ALA A 261 -6.69 2.55 30.39
CA ALA A 261 -6.80 1.14 30.02
C ALA A 261 -7.09 0.95 28.52
N GLN A 262 -7.75 1.93 27.89
CA GLN A 262 -8.11 1.92 26.48
C GLN A 262 -6.89 1.94 25.57
N GLY A 263 -5.99 2.92 25.74
CA GLY A 263 -4.77 2.98 24.93
C GLY A 263 -3.82 1.84 25.24
N ALA A 264 -3.71 1.43 26.51
CA ALA A 264 -2.92 0.25 26.87
C ALA A 264 -3.41 -1.03 26.19
N TRP A 265 -4.72 -1.17 25.99
CA TRP A 265 -5.29 -2.28 25.22
C TRP A 265 -4.98 -2.17 23.73
N ALA A 266 -5.19 -1.01 23.12
CA ALA A 266 -4.92 -0.79 21.70
C ALA A 266 -3.41 -0.96 21.36
N LEU A 267 -2.53 -0.57 22.28
CA LEU A 267 -1.09 -0.76 22.17
C LEU A 267 -0.71 -2.24 22.12
N ARG A 268 -1.19 -3.05 23.07
CA ARG A 268 -0.95 -4.50 23.09
C ARG A 268 -1.49 -5.18 21.84
N ASP A 269 -2.61 -4.71 21.36
CA ASP A 269 -3.28 -5.27 20.20
C ASP A 269 -2.53 -4.98 18.89
N TYR A 270 -2.12 -3.73 18.71
CA TYR A 270 -1.28 -3.34 17.57
C TYR A 270 0.07 -4.07 17.60
N GLN A 271 0.70 -4.20 18.78
CA GLN A 271 1.92 -4.99 18.94
C GLN A 271 1.68 -6.46 18.55
N ALA A 272 0.60 -7.09 19.02
CA ALA A 272 0.29 -8.49 18.70
C ALA A 272 0.07 -8.72 17.20
N MET A 273 -0.54 -7.76 16.50
CA MET A 273 -0.67 -7.78 15.05
C MET A 273 0.70 -7.76 14.37
N VAL A 274 1.58 -6.83 14.74
CA VAL A 274 2.94 -6.73 14.19
C VAL A 274 3.78 -7.97 14.51
N ASP A 275 3.71 -8.48 15.75
CA ASP A 275 4.40 -9.71 16.16
C ASP A 275 3.94 -10.91 15.33
N THR A 276 2.65 -10.96 14.98
CA THR A 276 2.09 -12.01 14.12
C THR A 276 2.72 -11.96 12.73
N TRP A 277 2.80 -10.77 12.13
CA TRP A 277 3.47 -10.57 10.85
C TRP A 277 4.97 -10.88 10.86
N ILE A 278 5.69 -10.50 11.92
CA ILE A 278 7.11 -10.85 12.09
C ILE A 278 7.29 -12.37 12.14
N ARG A 279 6.54 -13.06 13.02
CA ARG A 279 6.60 -14.53 13.16
C ARG A 279 6.29 -15.26 11.86
N ASN A 280 5.40 -14.69 11.07
CA ASN A 280 4.88 -15.26 9.84
C ASN A 280 5.64 -14.82 8.58
N ASP A 281 6.67 -13.98 8.73
CA ASP A 281 7.35 -13.28 7.64
C ASP A 281 6.38 -12.65 6.60
N ALA A 282 5.31 -12.02 7.08
CA ALA A 282 4.20 -11.46 6.29
C ALA A 282 3.98 -9.97 6.62
N PRO A 283 3.19 -9.20 5.85
CA PRO A 283 2.71 -9.56 4.52
C PRO A 283 3.83 -9.39 3.48
N VAL A 284 3.81 -10.22 2.43
CA VAL A 284 4.75 -10.10 1.31
C VAL A 284 4.08 -9.47 0.10
N ASN A 285 4.90 -8.97 -0.81
CA ASN A 285 4.44 -8.27 -2.00
C ASN A 285 4.07 -9.25 -3.12
N LEU A 286 2.81 -9.27 -3.53
CA LEU A 286 2.42 -9.93 -4.77
C LEU A 286 2.65 -8.97 -5.94
N MET A 287 3.68 -9.24 -6.74
CA MET A 287 4.15 -8.31 -7.78
C MET A 287 3.55 -8.56 -9.17
N TYR A 288 2.71 -9.58 -9.35
CA TYR A 288 2.17 -9.93 -10.67
C TYR A 288 0.75 -9.39 -10.86
N ASP A 289 0.50 -8.79 -12.02
CA ASP A 289 -0.83 -8.54 -12.57
C ASP A 289 -0.95 -9.08 -14.02
N ASN A 290 -2.12 -8.92 -14.67
CA ASN A 290 -2.38 -9.48 -16.01
C ASN A 290 -1.45 -8.91 -17.10
N GLU A 291 -0.69 -7.86 -16.79
CA GLU A 291 0.24 -7.18 -17.70
C GLU A 291 1.72 -7.47 -17.36
N GLY A 292 1.98 -8.33 -16.38
CA GLY A 292 3.31 -8.74 -15.94
C GLY A 292 3.67 -8.22 -14.55
N VAL A 293 4.94 -7.93 -14.31
CA VAL A 293 5.41 -7.48 -12.98
C VAL A 293 5.07 -6.01 -12.75
N SER A 294 4.07 -5.71 -11.93
CA SER A 294 3.49 -4.37 -11.76
C SER A 294 3.78 -3.78 -10.38
N THR A 295 3.83 -2.46 -10.27
CA THR A 295 4.01 -1.78 -8.99
C THR A 295 2.81 -2.02 -8.10
N ASN A 296 3.05 -2.60 -6.92
CA ASN A 296 2.02 -2.80 -5.92
C ASN A 296 1.97 -1.61 -4.94
N PHE A 297 1.35 -0.51 -5.38
CA PHE A 297 1.17 0.68 -4.55
C PHE A 297 0.48 0.40 -3.19
N PRO A 298 -0.57 -0.43 -3.09
CA PRO A 298 -1.13 -0.87 -1.80
C PRO A 298 -0.11 -1.51 -0.86
N TYR A 299 0.81 -2.33 -1.39
CA TYR A 299 1.87 -2.92 -0.57
C TYR A 299 2.79 -1.84 0.01
N ILE A 300 3.26 -0.92 -0.83
CA ILE A 300 4.14 0.18 -0.41
C ILE A 300 3.46 1.04 0.66
N LEU A 301 2.18 1.36 0.48
CA LEU A 301 1.37 2.08 1.47
C LEU A 301 1.26 1.32 2.79
N MET A 302 0.94 0.03 2.75
CA MET A 302 0.78 -0.79 3.94
C MET A 302 2.11 -0.90 4.71
N ILE A 303 3.23 -1.16 4.05
CA ILE A 303 4.55 -1.21 4.71
C ILE A 303 4.93 0.16 5.29
N ASN A 304 4.65 1.25 4.59
CA ASN A 304 4.84 2.60 5.12
C ASN A 304 3.99 2.86 6.38
N GLN A 305 2.72 2.45 6.40
CA GLN A 305 1.83 2.59 7.56
C GLN A 305 2.26 1.72 8.75
N ILE A 306 2.73 0.50 8.50
CA ILE A 306 3.19 -0.40 9.56
C ILE A 306 4.49 0.12 10.16
N THR A 307 5.45 0.49 9.32
CA THR A 307 6.75 1.00 9.79
C THR A 307 6.62 2.32 10.54
N SER A 308 5.77 3.25 10.06
CA SER A 308 5.47 4.48 10.80
C SER A 308 4.73 4.21 12.11
N GLY A 309 3.74 3.31 12.12
CA GLY A 309 3.01 2.97 13.34
C GLY A 309 3.88 2.33 14.42
N VAL A 310 4.83 1.45 14.03
CA VAL A 310 5.84 0.92 14.96
C VAL A 310 6.79 2.01 15.42
N GLU A 311 7.29 2.89 14.53
CA GLU A 311 8.16 4.01 14.91
C GLU A 311 7.51 4.89 16.00
N VAL A 312 6.20 5.17 15.88
CA VAL A 312 5.41 5.94 16.86
C VAL A 312 5.23 5.20 18.20
N LEU A 313 4.99 3.88 18.16
CA LEU A 313 4.57 3.11 19.33
C LEU A 313 5.71 2.32 19.98
N ARG A 314 6.89 2.28 19.36
CA ARG A 314 7.99 1.40 19.76
C ARG A 314 8.33 1.51 21.24
N ALA A 315 8.41 2.73 21.78
CA ALA A 315 8.72 2.95 23.20
C ALA A 315 7.72 2.29 24.17
N GLY A 316 6.50 1.99 23.70
CA GLY A 316 5.46 1.30 24.45
C GLY A 316 5.44 -0.23 24.31
N PHE A 317 6.19 -0.79 23.38
CA PHE A 317 6.18 -2.24 23.13
C PHE A 317 7.00 -3.00 24.17
N ASP A 318 6.53 -4.20 24.51
CA ASP A 318 7.28 -5.18 25.33
C ASP A 318 8.30 -5.95 24.47
N TRP A 319 9.18 -5.19 23.80
CA TRP A 319 10.23 -5.71 22.93
C TRP A 319 11.60 -5.48 23.57
N GLY A 320 12.39 -6.54 23.65
CA GLY A 320 13.81 -6.49 23.93
C GLY A 320 14.66 -6.47 22.65
N PRO A 321 16.00 -6.51 22.79
CA PRO A 321 16.92 -6.42 21.66
C PRO A 321 16.72 -7.48 20.57
N GLU A 322 16.24 -8.68 20.94
CA GLU A 322 15.95 -9.75 19.99
C GLU A 322 14.72 -9.44 19.13
N GLN A 323 13.64 -8.94 19.74
CA GLN A 323 12.43 -8.52 19.02
C GLN A 323 12.72 -7.31 18.12
N ASP A 324 13.56 -6.38 18.58
CA ASP A 324 14.02 -5.26 17.75
C ASP A 324 14.78 -5.71 16.51
N LEU A 325 15.70 -6.65 16.69
CA LEU A 325 16.46 -7.21 15.57
C LEU A 325 15.52 -7.94 14.60
N ALA A 326 14.59 -8.75 15.12
CA ALA A 326 13.61 -9.46 14.30
C ALA A 326 12.71 -8.50 13.50
N TYR A 327 12.29 -7.39 14.12
CA TYR A 327 11.53 -6.34 13.43
C TYR A 327 12.36 -5.63 12.36
N ALA A 328 13.62 -5.27 12.65
CA ALA A 328 14.51 -4.61 11.71
C ALA A 328 14.80 -5.51 10.48
N GLU A 329 15.05 -6.80 10.70
CA GLU A 329 15.21 -7.78 9.64
C GLU A 329 13.93 -7.96 8.82
N TRP A 330 12.77 -8.06 9.49
CA TRP A 330 11.48 -8.13 8.83
C TRP A 330 11.23 -6.89 7.97
N ALA A 331 11.41 -5.68 8.50
CA ALA A 331 11.18 -4.43 7.80
C ALA A 331 12.10 -4.29 6.58
N ARG A 332 13.38 -4.69 6.71
CA ARG A 332 14.31 -4.75 5.57
C ARG A 332 13.78 -5.66 4.47
N ARG A 333 13.35 -6.88 4.81
CA ARG A 333 12.78 -7.81 3.84
C ARG A 333 11.55 -7.24 3.14
N ARG A 334 10.70 -6.50 3.85
CA ARG A 334 9.53 -5.83 3.24
C ARG A 334 9.91 -4.75 2.23
N VAL A 335 11.02 -4.03 2.45
CA VAL A 335 11.54 -3.08 1.46
C VAL A 335 12.21 -3.79 0.27
N ASP A 336 12.89 -4.92 0.51
CA ASP A 336 13.44 -5.76 -0.55
C ASP A 336 12.35 -6.43 -1.41
N ASP A 337 11.17 -6.68 -0.82
CA ASP A 337 9.98 -7.19 -1.50
C ASP A 337 9.29 -6.12 -2.38
N ILE A 338 9.59 -4.82 -2.19
CA ILE A 338 9.17 -3.79 -3.14
C ILE A 338 9.97 -4.03 -4.41
N HIS A 339 9.31 -4.61 -5.44
CA HIS A 339 9.89 -4.86 -6.76
C HIS A 339 10.76 -3.67 -7.13
N PRO A 340 11.98 -3.86 -7.65
CA PRO A 340 12.78 -2.76 -8.11
C PRO A 340 11.96 -1.94 -9.10
N TYR A 341 11.50 -0.83 -8.57
CA TYR A 341 10.89 0.28 -9.24
C TYR A 341 11.72 0.64 -10.48
N GLU A 342 13.02 0.37 -10.41
CA GLU A 342 14.06 0.79 -11.32
C GLU A 342 14.34 -0.16 -12.51
N ILE A 343 13.96 -1.45 -12.44
CA ILE A 343 14.39 -2.48 -13.42
C ILE A 343 13.82 -2.29 -14.82
N ARG A 344 12.55 -1.84 -14.94
CA ARG A 344 11.90 -1.77 -16.26
C ARG A 344 12.64 -0.81 -17.20
N ASN A 345 13.36 0.17 -16.66
CA ASN A 345 13.98 1.26 -17.44
C ASN A 345 15.31 1.72 -16.84
N PRO A 346 16.40 0.95 -16.98
CA PRO A 346 17.56 1.05 -16.09
C PRO A 346 18.58 2.18 -16.38
N VAL A 347 18.40 3.08 -17.38
CA VAL A 347 19.58 3.80 -17.91
C VAL A 347 19.46 5.30 -18.24
N GLY A 348 18.46 6.05 -17.78
CA GLY A 348 18.46 7.50 -18.06
C GLY A 348 17.55 8.37 -17.20
N SER A 349 18.06 9.52 -16.76
CA SER A 349 17.24 10.58 -16.14
C SER A 349 16.21 11.15 -17.12
N GLU A 350 16.45 11.04 -18.43
CA GLU A 350 15.51 11.42 -19.48
C GLU A 350 14.24 10.57 -19.51
N PHE A 351 14.25 9.41 -18.86
CA PHE A 351 13.10 8.50 -18.83
C PHE A 351 11.84 9.19 -18.32
N CYS A 352 11.96 9.93 -17.22
CA CYS A 352 10.86 10.69 -16.64
C CYS A 352 10.62 12.05 -17.33
N ARG A 353 11.47 12.44 -18.29
CA ARG A 353 11.31 13.66 -19.11
C ARG A 353 10.56 13.39 -20.41
N ARG A 354 10.35 12.13 -20.78
CA ARG A 354 9.71 11.77 -22.06
C ARG A 354 8.35 12.47 -22.24
N PRO A 355 7.93 12.77 -23.49
CA PRO A 355 6.59 13.28 -23.76
C PRO A 355 5.54 12.37 -23.13
N ILE A 356 4.62 12.96 -22.37
CA ILE A 356 3.66 12.19 -21.59
C ILE A 356 2.38 11.98 -22.39
N SER A 357 2.03 10.72 -22.59
CA SER A 357 0.78 10.19 -23.13
C SER A 357 0.25 9.05 -22.26
N GLY A 358 -1.01 8.65 -22.48
CA GLY A 358 -1.67 7.53 -21.78
C GLY A 358 -0.79 6.29 -21.59
N GLY A 359 -0.08 5.87 -22.65
CA GLY A 359 0.77 4.68 -22.64
C GLY A 359 2.19 4.86 -22.10
N SER A 360 2.56 6.08 -21.68
CA SER A 360 3.91 6.42 -21.19
C SER A 360 3.95 6.67 -19.68
N MET A 361 2.82 6.52 -18.99
CA MET A 361 2.75 6.60 -17.53
C MET A 361 3.65 5.53 -16.90
N SER A 362 4.54 5.96 -16.02
CA SER A 362 5.40 5.09 -15.22
C SER A 362 5.25 5.44 -13.75
N ASN A 363 5.02 4.44 -12.92
CA ASN A 363 5.07 4.65 -11.48
C ASN A 363 6.44 5.23 -11.09
N GLU A 364 7.53 4.81 -11.75
CA GLU A 364 8.91 5.35 -11.70
C GLU A 364 9.02 6.88 -11.64
N CYS A 365 8.02 7.58 -12.17
CA CYS A 365 8.00 9.03 -12.33
C CYS A 365 6.81 9.71 -11.64
N MET A 366 6.11 9.01 -10.73
CA MET A 366 4.89 9.46 -10.05
C MET A 366 5.04 9.40 -8.52
N ASN A 367 4.01 9.85 -7.81
CA ASN A 367 3.88 9.77 -6.35
C ASN A 367 4.29 8.42 -5.73
N ALA A 368 4.09 7.29 -6.42
CA ALA A 368 4.49 5.96 -5.97
C ALA A 368 6.03 5.85 -5.76
N ALA A 369 6.83 6.67 -6.47
CA ALA A 369 8.28 6.72 -6.39
C ALA A 369 8.70 7.43 -5.11
N ALA A 370 8.04 8.54 -4.82
CA ALA A 370 8.27 9.34 -3.63
C ALA A 370 7.97 8.54 -2.37
N ILE A 371 6.84 7.82 -2.29
CA ILE A 371 6.54 6.96 -1.13
C ILE A 371 7.47 5.75 -1.03
N THR A 372 7.89 5.17 -2.17
CA THR A 372 8.90 4.09 -2.17
C THR A 372 10.21 4.58 -1.58
N ALA A 373 10.67 5.76 -1.99
CA ALA A 373 11.86 6.39 -1.44
C ALA A 373 11.68 6.69 0.07
N GLN A 374 10.53 7.23 0.47
CA GLN A 374 10.20 7.51 1.88
C GLN A 374 10.32 6.26 2.76
N VAL A 375 9.63 5.17 2.40
CA VAL A 375 9.64 3.94 3.22
C VAL A 375 11.03 3.29 3.22
N THR A 376 11.73 3.32 2.09
CA THR A 376 13.10 2.82 1.98
C THR A 376 14.05 3.62 2.86
N MET A 377 13.90 4.95 2.92
CA MET A 377 14.70 5.83 3.78
C MET A 377 14.47 5.53 5.26
N ARG A 378 13.19 5.44 5.70
CA ARG A 378 12.84 5.08 7.09
C ARG A 378 13.48 3.77 7.52
N VAL A 379 13.36 2.73 6.68
CA VAL A 379 13.92 1.42 6.98
C VAL A 379 15.46 1.44 6.89
N GLY A 380 16.05 2.24 6.01
CA GLY A 380 17.49 2.45 5.95
C GLY A 380 18.06 3.05 7.24
N ILE A 381 17.38 4.03 7.82
CA ILE A 381 17.74 4.63 9.12
C ILE A 381 17.57 3.60 10.24
N LEU A 382 16.41 2.94 10.30
CA LEU A 382 16.08 1.89 11.28
C LEU A 382 17.14 0.79 11.31
N THR A 383 17.59 0.35 10.13
CA THR A 383 18.51 -0.78 9.96
C THR A 383 19.98 -0.35 9.87
N GLN A 384 20.27 0.95 9.99
CA GLN A 384 21.62 1.50 9.86
C GLN A 384 22.31 1.06 8.55
N SER A 385 21.56 1.09 7.44
CA SER A 385 21.96 0.52 6.14
C SER A 385 22.27 1.60 5.10
N PRO A 386 23.57 1.94 4.86
CA PRO A 386 23.96 2.90 3.82
C PRO A 386 23.47 2.52 2.42
N GLU A 387 23.36 1.22 2.14
CA GLU A 387 22.78 0.69 0.90
C GLU A 387 21.34 1.17 0.69
N LEU A 388 20.49 1.05 1.71
CA LEU A 388 19.10 1.48 1.62
C LEU A 388 18.97 3.00 1.56
N ILE A 389 19.83 3.75 2.27
CA ILE A 389 19.88 5.21 2.17
C ILE A 389 20.18 5.64 0.72
N ARG A 390 21.19 5.02 0.10
CA ARG A 390 21.56 5.31 -1.29
C ARG A 390 20.44 4.94 -2.26
N ARG A 391 19.83 3.76 -2.11
CA ARG A 391 18.66 3.35 -2.90
C ARG A 391 17.54 4.38 -2.79
N ALA A 392 17.13 4.74 -1.58
CA ALA A 392 16.08 5.71 -1.32
C ALA A 392 16.37 7.08 -1.97
N TYR A 393 17.57 7.62 -1.77
CA TYR A 393 17.97 8.90 -2.36
C TYR A 393 17.91 8.87 -3.89
N LEU A 394 18.44 7.82 -4.52
CA LEU A 394 18.48 7.74 -5.97
C LEU A 394 17.10 7.47 -6.59
N THR A 395 16.24 6.70 -5.92
CA THR A 395 14.82 6.55 -6.30
C THR A 395 14.11 7.92 -6.26
N PHE A 396 14.34 8.73 -5.22
CA PHE A 396 13.78 10.07 -5.11
C PHE A 396 14.36 11.04 -6.15
N HIS A 397 15.67 11.04 -6.35
CA HIS A 397 16.35 11.84 -7.38
C HIS A 397 15.79 11.51 -8.78
N ARG A 398 15.55 10.24 -9.07
CA ARG A 398 14.92 9.82 -10.32
C ARG A 398 13.50 10.36 -10.46
N TYR A 399 12.70 10.34 -9.39
CA TYR A 399 11.38 10.95 -9.36
C TYR A 399 11.44 12.47 -9.65
N MET A 400 12.41 13.18 -9.08
CA MET A 400 12.59 14.62 -9.32
C MET A 400 12.83 14.98 -10.80
N ALA A 401 13.33 14.05 -11.62
CA ALA A 401 13.45 14.27 -13.06
C ALA A 401 12.09 14.46 -13.77
N ALA A 402 10.98 14.11 -13.11
CA ALA A 402 9.61 14.34 -13.58
C ALA A 402 9.05 15.72 -13.19
N ILE A 403 9.78 16.55 -12.45
CA ILE A 403 9.31 17.87 -12.03
C ILE A 403 9.52 18.86 -13.17
N ARG A 404 8.43 19.48 -13.65
CA ARG A 404 8.51 20.51 -14.71
C ARG A 404 9.18 21.79 -14.19
N PRO A 405 9.68 22.67 -15.07
CA PRO A 405 10.28 23.95 -14.66
C PRO A 405 9.38 24.85 -13.80
N ASP A 406 8.06 24.70 -13.86
CA ASP A 406 7.10 25.44 -13.04
C ASP A 406 6.82 24.78 -11.67
N GLY A 407 7.53 23.69 -11.33
CA GLY A 407 7.34 22.91 -10.12
C GLY A 407 6.29 21.80 -10.23
N SER A 408 5.48 21.76 -11.29
CA SER A 408 4.42 20.75 -11.38
C SER A 408 4.97 19.32 -11.54
N PRO A 409 4.52 18.34 -10.72
CA PRO A 409 4.95 16.94 -10.84
C PRO A 409 4.28 16.29 -12.06
N ALA A 410 5.05 16.00 -13.10
CA ALA A 410 4.50 15.94 -14.44
C ALA A 410 3.43 14.87 -14.66
N PHE A 411 3.66 13.66 -14.17
CA PHE A 411 2.73 12.55 -14.32
C PHE A 411 1.54 12.63 -13.34
N ASP A 412 1.73 13.23 -12.18
CA ASP A 412 0.68 13.41 -11.16
C ASP A 412 -0.32 14.50 -11.56
N SER A 413 0.10 15.51 -12.33
CA SER A 413 -0.79 16.54 -12.87
C SER A 413 -1.75 16.06 -13.97
N LEU A 414 -1.66 14.80 -14.44
CA LEU A 414 -2.46 14.29 -15.57
C LEU A 414 -3.67 13.47 -15.16
N ARG A 415 -4.02 13.41 -13.87
CA ARG A 415 -5.06 12.52 -13.34
C ARG A 415 -6.50 13.06 -13.50
N GLY A 416 -6.78 13.77 -14.61
CA GLY A 416 -8.08 14.37 -14.89
C GLY A 416 -8.57 15.26 -13.74
N CYS A 417 -9.86 15.16 -13.40
CA CYS A 417 -10.41 15.91 -12.26
C CYS A 417 -9.91 15.49 -10.88
N TYR A 418 -8.98 14.54 -10.75
CA TYR A 418 -8.32 14.19 -9.49
C TYR A 418 -6.86 14.66 -9.43
N ALA A 419 -6.36 15.31 -10.48
CA ALA A 419 -4.96 15.74 -10.59
C ALA A 419 -4.49 16.57 -9.41
N ALA A 420 -5.33 17.44 -8.87
CA ALA A 420 -4.96 18.27 -7.73
C ALA A 420 -4.74 17.44 -6.44
N ASP A 421 -5.55 16.41 -6.18
CA ASP A 421 -5.32 15.48 -5.05
C ASP A 421 -4.01 14.71 -5.24
N TYR A 422 -3.74 14.22 -6.46
CA TYR A 422 -2.49 13.53 -6.77
C TYR A 422 -1.25 14.43 -6.71
N VAL A 423 -1.35 15.70 -7.09
CA VAL A 423 -0.26 16.68 -6.89
C VAL A 423 0.02 16.86 -5.41
N ALA A 424 -1.02 17.01 -4.57
CA ALA A 424 -0.86 17.11 -3.13
C ALA A 424 -0.25 15.84 -2.51
N TRP A 425 -0.67 14.64 -2.95
CA TRP A 425 -0.10 13.38 -2.49
C TRP A 425 1.37 13.22 -2.88
N ALA A 426 1.72 13.62 -4.10
CA ALA A 426 3.09 13.57 -4.58
C ALA A 426 4.00 14.47 -3.74
N ALA A 427 3.53 15.68 -3.40
CA ALA A 427 4.23 16.58 -2.49
C ALA A 427 4.31 16.03 -1.06
N MET A 428 3.23 15.45 -0.53
CA MET A 428 3.19 14.82 0.79
C MET A 428 4.24 13.73 0.97
N PHE A 429 4.30 12.77 0.02
CA PHE A 429 5.30 11.70 0.09
C PHE A 429 6.73 12.24 -0.06
N SER A 430 6.89 13.30 -0.87
CA SER A 430 8.18 13.96 -1.03
C SER A 430 8.60 14.69 0.25
N ASP A 431 7.69 15.39 0.92
CA ASP A 431 7.95 16.10 2.18
C ASP A 431 8.35 15.12 3.28
N ALA A 432 7.66 13.97 3.36
CA ALA A 432 8.00 12.94 4.34
C ALA A 432 9.32 12.21 4.03
N PHE A 433 9.71 12.07 2.75
CA PHE A 433 11.06 11.65 2.39
C PHE A 433 12.10 12.68 2.88
N LEU A 434 11.85 13.97 2.65
CA LEU A 434 12.76 15.05 3.07
C LEU A 434 12.90 15.12 4.59
N PHE A 435 11.83 14.90 5.35
CA PHE A 435 11.89 14.78 6.81
C PHE A 435 12.89 13.70 7.25
N GLN A 436 12.82 12.52 6.65
CA GLN A 436 13.75 11.44 6.98
C GLN A 436 15.18 11.75 6.52
N TRP A 437 15.35 12.41 5.38
CA TRP A 437 16.67 12.86 4.90
C TRP A 437 17.31 13.88 5.85
N ASP A 438 16.55 14.85 6.35
CA ASP A 438 17.03 15.91 7.26
C ASP A 438 17.62 15.36 8.58
N ARG A 439 17.20 14.15 8.97
CA ARG A 439 17.73 13.47 10.17
C ARG A 439 19.17 12.99 10.00
N ILE A 440 19.67 12.87 8.78
CA ILE A 440 20.97 12.27 8.46
C ILE A 440 21.85 13.15 7.58
N ALA A 441 21.27 14.15 6.90
CA ALA A 441 21.95 15.06 5.99
C ALA A 441 21.14 16.34 5.76
N GLU A 442 21.78 17.43 5.33
CA GLU A 442 21.10 18.68 5.01
C GLU A 442 20.26 18.56 3.72
N ILE A 443 19.07 19.18 3.71
CA ILE A 443 18.23 19.27 2.51
C ILE A 443 18.75 20.36 1.55
N ASP A 444 19.11 19.97 0.32
CA ASP A 444 19.29 20.92 -0.79
C ASP A 444 17.95 21.22 -1.47
N TRP A 445 17.27 22.27 -0.99
CA TRP A 445 16.01 22.75 -1.56
C TRP A 445 16.13 23.26 -3.01
N THR A 446 17.34 23.55 -3.46
CA THR A 446 17.62 24.07 -4.81
C THR A 446 18.00 22.97 -5.79
N LEU A 447 18.12 21.72 -5.33
CA LEU A 447 18.44 20.57 -6.15
C LEU A 447 17.47 20.48 -7.32
N ARG A 448 18.04 20.48 -8.53
CA ARG A 448 17.34 20.27 -9.79
C ARG A 448 17.90 19.04 -10.44
N VAL A 449 17.00 18.23 -11.00
CA VAL A 449 17.39 17.11 -11.84
C VAL A 449 17.13 17.50 -13.29
N ASN A 450 18.19 17.52 -14.09
CA ASN A 450 18.19 18.03 -15.46
C ASN A 450 17.73 19.51 -15.52
N GLU A 451 17.03 19.90 -16.60
CA GLU A 451 16.44 21.25 -16.78
C GLU A 451 15.06 21.40 -16.11
N GLY A 452 14.76 20.56 -15.12
CA GLY A 452 13.47 20.53 -14.41
C GLY A 452 13.35 21.55 -13.28
N GLY A 453 12.20 21.48 -12.60
CA GLY A 453 11.95 22.22 -11.36
C GLY A 453 12.77 21.66 -10.20
N SER A 454 12.99 22.50 -9.20
CA SER A 454 13.56 22.12 -7.91
C SER A 454 12.50 21.52 -6.99
N ILE A 455 12.93 20.83 -5.94
CA ILE A 455 12.00 20.32 -4.94
C ILE A 455 11.23 21.44 -4.23
N LYS A 456 11.88 22.60 -4.00
CA LYS A 456 11.21 23.79 -3.49
C LYS A 456 10.07 24.27 -4.40
N GLU A 457 10.33 24.42 -5.70
CA GLU A 457 9.30 24.86 -6.65
C GLU A 457 8.13 23.86 -6.71
N MET A 458 8.40 22.56 -6.56
CA MET A 458 7.34 21.56 -6.46
C MET A 458 6.46 21.75 -5.22
N MET A 459 7.05 22.04 -4.05
CA MET A 459 6.28 22.34 -2.85
C MET A 459 5.44 23.61 -2.99
N GLU A 460 6.01 24.68 -3.55
CA GLU A 460 5.32 25.94 -3.83
C GLU A 460 4.15 25.76 -4.81
N TYR A 461 4.36 24.98 -5.88
CA TYR A 461 3.32 24.65 -6.84
C TYR A 461 2.19 23.84 -6.19
N ALA A 462 2.52 22.78 -5.45
CA ALA A 462 1.53 21.92 -4.82
C ALA A 462 0.73 22.66 -3.73
N LEU A 463 1.36 23.53 -2.93
CA LEU A 463 0.66 24.43 -2.01
C LEU A 463 -0.34 25.34 -2.75
N SER A 464 0.09 25.91 -3.88
CA SER A 464 -0.78 26.75 -4.71
C SER A 464 -1.96 25.97 -5.29
N VAL A 465 -1.75 24.71 -5.66
CA VAL A 465 -2.82 23.80 -6.14
C VAL A 465 -3.80 23.44 -5.02
N VAL A 466 -3.33 23.23 -3.79
CA VAL A 466 -4.23 22.98 -2.63
C VAL A 466 -5.14 24.18 -2.39
N GLU A 467 -4.62 25.41 -2.50
CA GLU A 467 -5.41 26.64 -2.34
C GLU A 467 -6.28 26.96 -3.55
N THR A 468 -5.76 26.74 -4.75
CA THR A 468 -6.43 27.00 -6.02
C THR A 468 -6.33 25.77 -6.93
N PRO A 469 -7.22 24.78 -6.73
CA PRO A 469 -7.21 23.52 -7.47
C PRO A 469 -7.16 23.63 -8.98
N SER A 470 -7.81 24.64 -9.54
CA SER A 470 -7.91 24.82 -10.99
C SER A 470 -6.57 25.13 -11.67
N LEU A 471 -5.50 25.47 -10.92
CA LEU A 471 -4.16 25.71 -11.49
C LEU A 471 -3.60 24.48 -12.22
N VAL A 472 -3.98 23.26 -11.80
CA VAL A 472 -3.52 22.02 -12.44
C VAL A 472 -4.29 21.70 -13.73
N ASN A 473 -5.44 22.35 -13.99
CA ASN A 473 -6.31 22.04 -15.13
C ASN A 473 -5.60 22.20 -16.48
N GLN A 474 -4.61 23.08 -16.57
CA GLN A 474 -3.80 23.26 -17.79
C GLN A 474 -3.05 21.98 -18.20
N TYR A 475 -2.81 21.06 -17.27
CA TYR A 475 -2.22 19.75 -17.50
C TYR A 475 -3.26 18.63 -17.45
N ALA A 476 -4.21 18.75 -16.53
CA ALA A 476 -5.17 17.71 -16.25
C ALA A 476 -6.28 17.58 -17.32
N ASP A 477 -6.60 18.66 -18.03
CA ASP A 477 -7.58 18.66 -19.12
C ASP A 477 -6.99 18.05 -20.40
N ASN A 478 -6.85 16.72 -20.37
CA ASN A 478 -6.24 15.93 -21.43
C ASN A 478 -7.15 14.74 -21.81
N GLU A 479 -7.46 14.61 -23.10
CA GLU A 479 -8.33 13.55 -23.63
C GLU A 479 -7.80 12.13 -23.36
N ASP A 480 -6.47 11.96 -23.24
CA ASP A 480 -5.85 10.65 -22.95
C ASP A 480 -6.15 10.15 -21.53
N PHE A 481 -6.52 11.05 -20.61
CA PHE A 481 -6.67 10.76 -19.17
C PHE A 481 -8.03 11.17 -18.58
N ASN A 482 -8.89 11.82 -19.38
CA ASN A 482 -10.25 12.20 -18.98
C ASN A 482 -11.28 11.17 -19.44
N PHE A 483 -11.66 10.27 -18.54
CA PHE A 483 -12.64 9.21 -18.84
C PHE A 483 -14.06 9.53 -18.35
N LEU A 484 -14.26 10.64 -17.64
CA LEU A 484 -15.47 10.86 -16.83
C LEU A 484 -16.10 12.22 -17.14
N ARG A 485 -17.35 12.20 -17.63
CA ARG A 485 -18.16 13.42 -17.85
C ARG A 485 -18.32 14.27 -16.58
N GLU A 486 -18.19 13.65 -15.40
CA GLU A 486 -18.32 14.32 -14.10
C GLU A 486 -17.15 15.25 -13.76
N CYS A 487 -16.07 15.20 -14.55
CA CYS A 487 -14.94 16.12 -14.43
C CYS A 487 -15.25 17.53 -14.94
N TYR A 488 -16.35 17.74 -15.66
CA TYR A 488 -16.70 19.03 -16.24
C TYR A 488 -17.98 19.61 -15.63
N ASP A 489 -18.01 20.93 -15.45
CA ASP A 489 -19.23 21.65 -15.07
C ASP A 489 -20.22 21.75 -16.24
N GLY A 490 -21.42 22.29 -15.98
CA GLY A 490 -22.45 22.49 -17.01
C GLY A 490 -22.06 23.45 -18.15
N SER A 491 -20.91 24.13 -18.04
CA SER A 491 -20.34 25.02 -19.05
C SER A 491 -19.16 24.38 -19.79
N GLY A 492 -18.78 23.14 -19.45
CA GLY A 492 -17.66 22.43 -20.06
C GLY A 492 -16.29 22.76 -19.46
N ASN A 493 -16.21 23.44 -18.31
CA ASN A 493 -14.92 23.68 -17.64
C ASN A 493 -14.59 22.52 -16.71
N MET A 494 -13.32 22.10 -16.69
CA MET A 494 -12.87 21.09 -15.74
C MET A 494 -12.96 21.59 -14.29
N VAL A 495 -13.50 20.75 -13.41
CA VAL A 495 -13.60 20.98 -11.97
C VAL A 495 -12.90 19.84 -11.24
N GLN A 496 -11.85 20.17 -10.49
CA GLN A 496 -11.14 19.21 -9.64
C GLN A 496 -12.05 18.70 -8.49
N LYS A 497 -11.85 17.45 -8.09
CA LYS A 497 -12.62 16.72 -7.08
C LYS A 497 -11.72 16.29 -5.92
N ASP A 498 -12.35 16.01 -4.78
CA ASP A 498 -11.76 15.33 -3.61
C ASP A 498 -10.49 16.00 -3.06
N ILE A 499 -10.49 17.32 -2.97
CA ILE A 499 -9.39 18.08 -2.36
C ILE A 499 -9.77 18.40 -0.92
N GLU A 500 -9.29 17.56 -0.03
CA GLU A 500 -9.35 17.76 1.42
C GLU A 500 -7.96 17.58 2.02
N ASN A 501 -6.94 18.18 1.39
CA ASN A 501 -5.53 18.00 1.75
C ASN A 501 -5.11 19.03 2.82
N PRO A 502 -4.80 18.60 4.06
CA PRO A 502 -4.30 19.49 5.10
C PRO A 502 -2.97 20.16 4.73
N ILE A 503 -2.77 21.37 5.24
CA ILE A 503 -1.52 22.13 5.10
C ILE A 503 -0.33 21.40 5.74
N GLU A 504 -0.60 20.52 6.71
CA GLU A 504 0.37 19.66 7.35
C GLU A 504 1.08 18.71 6.38
N PHE A 505 0.52 18.45 5.17
CA PHE A 505 1.19 17.71 4.07
C PHE A 505 2.57 18.29 3.71
N PHE A 506 2.81 19.56 4.02
CA PHE A 506 4.00 20.32 3.63
C PHE A 506 4.85 20.74 4.83
N ALA A 507 4.75 20.01 5.95
CA ALA A 507 5.30 20.48 7.22
C ALA A 507 6.82 20.64 7.22
N THR A 508 7.58 19.76 6.55
CA THR A 508 9.04 19.90 6.46
C THR A 508 9.41 21.16 5.68
N TYR A 509 8.75 21.37 4.52
CA TYR A 509 8.94 22.56 3.71
C TYR A 509 8.55 23.84 4.43
N LEU A 510 7.34 23.90 5.00
CA LEU A 510 6.85 25.08 5.70
C LEU A 510 7.66 25.34 6.97
N GLY A 511 8.10 24.30 7.70
CA GLY A 511 9.00 24.48 8.84
C GLY A 511 10.29 25.22 8.48
N ALA A 512 10.86 24.92 7.31
CA ALA A 512 12.08 25.56 6.83
C ALA A 512 11.86 26.95 6.20
N HIS A 513 10.71 27.18 5.56
CA HIS A 513 10.50 28.36 4.70
C HIS A 513 9.37 29.31 5.13
N ASP A 514 8.37 28.83 5.86
CA ASP A 514 7.21 29.60 6.34
C ASP A 514 6.60 28.97 7.61
N PRO A 515 7.34 28.99 8.74
CA PRO A 515 6.91 28.34 9.97
C PRO A 515 5.62 28.95 10.51
N ASP A 516 5.38 30.25 10.30
CA ASP A 516 4.16 30.94 10.75
C ASP A 516 2.90 30.39 10.06
N ARG A 517 2.97 30.12 8.75
CA ARG A 517 1.87 29.48 8.03
C ARG A 517 1.64 28.05 8.53
N LEU A 518 2.70 27.30 8.82
CA LEU A 518 2.55 25.97 9.43
C LEU A 518 1.84 26.06 10.79
N ARG A 519 2.28 26.96 11.68
CA ARG A 519 1.64 27.18 13.00
C ARG A 519 0.16 27.52 12.88
N ALA A 520 -0.19 28.42 11.97
CA ALA A 520 -1.56 28.86 11.76
C ALA A 520 -2.46 27.75 11.20
N GLY A 521 -1.86 26.81 10.47
CA GLY A 521 -2.51 25.69 9.82
C GLY A 521 -2.75 24.48 10.71
N ILE A 522 -1.88 24.25 11.69
CA ILE A 522 -1.91 23.08 12.57
C ILE A 522 -3.26 22.95 13.30
N GLY A 523 -3.90 21.79 13.16
CA GLY A 523 -5.15 21.46 13.87
C GLY A 523 -6.39 22.17 13.30
N SER A 524 -6.26 22.82 12.15
CA SER A 524 -7.38 23.41 11.40
C SER A 524 -8.37 22.34 10.91
N TYR A 525 -7.90 21.11 10.69
CA TYR A 525 -8.74 19.96 10.35
C TYR A 525 -9.09 19.11 11.58
N ARG A 526 -10.39 18.83 11.76
CA ARG A 526 -10.94 18.12 12.94
C ARG A 526 -11.50 16.74 12.63
N ASN A 527 -11.36 16.24 11.41
CA ASN A 527 -11.84 14.90 11.05
C ASN A 527 -10.71 13.86 11.19
N ASN A 528 -11.06 12.58 11.28
CA ASN A 528 -10.09 11.48 11.36
C ASN A 528 -9.27 11.37 10.06
N TRP A 529 -9.82 11.89 8.97
CA TRP A 529 -9.30 11.78 7.61
C TRP A 529 -7.92 12.40 7.47
N SER A 530 -7.69 13.55 8.12
CA SER A 530 -6.37 14.22 8.18
C SER A 530 -5.29 13.44 8.89
N PHE A 531 -5.64 12.38 9.62
CA PHE A 531 -4.72 11.56 10.42
C PHE A 531 -4.57 10.12 9.93
N SER A 532 -5.46 9.65 9.05
CA SER A 532 -5.51 8.23 8.67
C SER A 532 -5.27 7.94 7.19
N ARG A 533 -5.33 8.94 6.29
CA ARG A 533 -5.25 8.69 4.83
C ARG A 533 -3.80 8.63 4.33
N GLY A 534 -3.52 7.62 3.48
CA GLY A 534 -2.44 7.57 2.49
C GLY A 534 -0.98 7.57 2.99
N GLY A 535 -0.66 8.29 4.06
CA GLY A 535 0.70 8.46 4.58
C GLY A 535 1.01 7.74 5.90
N GLY A 536 0.02 7.50 6.78
CA GLY A 536 0.31 6.97 8.12
C GLY A 536 1.04 7.98 9.03
N PRO A 537 0.88 7.90 10.36
CA PRO A 537 0.20 8.94 11.13
C PRO A 537 1.09 10.12 11.53
N ASN A 538 1.00 11.32 10.94
CA ASN A 538 0.50 11.77 9.64
C ASN A 538 1.26 13.10 9.42
N TYR A 539 2.28 13.05 8.54
CA TYR A 539 3.50 13.91 8.45
C TYR A 539 4.35 13.90 9.72
N GLU A 540 4.51 12.70 10.28
CA GLU A 540 5.43 12.25 11.35
C GLU A 540 5.49 13.16 12.56
N THR A 541 4.31 13.72 12.83
CA THR A 541 4.01 14.91 13.62
C THR A 541 4.65 16.15 13.01
N ALA A 542 3.81 17.03 12.48
CA ALA A 542 4.05 17.90 11.34
C ALA A 542 4.19 19.38 11.75
N VAL A 543 5.28 19.86 12.29
CA VAL A 543 6.51 19.23 12.78
C VAL A 543 6.26 18.99 14.30
N LEU A 544 6.76 17.93 14.96
CA LEU A 544 6.49 17.48 16.36
C LEU A 544 7.01 18.46 17.42
N LYS A 545 6.68 19.74 17.21
CA LYS A 545 7.60 20.89 17.21
C LYS A 545 7.95 21.42 15.81
N ALA A 546 7.07 22.13 15.11
CA ALA A 546 7.52 23.34 14.38
C ALA A 546 7.89 24.47 15.39
N LEU A 547 7.89 24.14 16.69
CA LEU A 547 6.91 24.72 17.61
C LEU A 547 6.93 24.32 19.10
N SER A 548 7.68 23.31 19.58
CA SER A 548 7.98 23.32 21.03
C SER A 548 8.90 24.51 21.42
N ASP A 549 9.06 25.45 20.47
CA ASP A 549 9.69 26.77 20.44
C ASP A 549 8.69 27.84 19.94
#